data_AF-A0A5C3KZU3-F1
#
_entry.id   AF-A0A5C3KZU3-F1
#
_cell.length_a   1.000
_cell.length_b   1.000
_cell.length_c   1.000
_cell.angle_alpha   90.00
_cell.angle_beta   90.00
_cell.angle_gamma   90.00
#
_symmetry.space_group_name_H-M   'P 1'
#
loop_
_entity.id
_entity.type
_entity.pdbx_description
1 polymer ?
#
loop_
_entity_poly.entity_id
_entity_poly.type
_entity_poly.pdbx_seq_one_letter_code
_entity_poly.pdbx_strand_id
1 'polypeptide(L)'
;MVSNGKEHSVSQGATKAQPVTLSSVIHDRPLDFLYVVFFLIHVPATLLLDMQSIYPKWLIPEDSPFRILNELYVNMTHDPVIGGVTGLFGKEALESTFWVSCFMHLELLIQLPTFLYGAHHLYHNTDLHILYPLLTIYGASTATTTLPCLVLVLKTHSAESVVGSKVALDIATALTDGQRWLLLASYIPFLLIPLGMAVDMAFRTSAFIKKGLKATKAD
;
A
#
# COMPACT_ATOMS: atom_id res chain seq x y z
N MET A 1 81.52 12.34 8.39
CA MET A 1 80.63 12.37 9.58
C MET A 1 79.99 13.76 9.56
N VAL A 2 78.71 13.98 9.26
CA VAL A 2 77.47 13.28 9.62
C VAL A 2 76.47 13.38 8.45
N SER A 3 75.66 12.34 8.31
CA SER A 3 74.70 12.06 7.24
C SER A 3 73.44 12.94 7.29
N ASN A 4 72.92 13.26 6.10
CA ASN A 4 71.60 13.84 5.83
C ASN A 4 70.47 13.07 6.53
N GLY A 5 69.67 13.76 7.34
CA GLY A 5 68.37 13.31 7.82
C GLY A 5 67.25 13.95 6.98
N LYS A 6 66.69 13.19 6.05
CA LYS A 6 65.41 13.50 5.39
C LYS A 6 64.28 13.24 6.39
N GLU A 7 63.61 14.27 6.87
CA GLU A 7 62.30 14.13 7.49
C GLU A 7 61.24 13.93 6.40
N HIS A 8 60.75 12.70 6.31
CA HIS A 8 59.57 12.37 5.51
C HIS A 8 58.32 12.91 6.21
N SER A 9 57.69 13.94 5.64
CA SER A 9 56.33 14.33 6.02
C SER A 9 55.36 13.22 5.62
N VAL A 10 54.87 12.46 6.60
CA VAL A 10 53.76 11.52 6.39
C VAL A 10 52.49 12.35 6.24
N SER A 11 52.12 12.58 4.98
CA SER A 11 50.81 13.09 4.58
C SER A 11 49.74 12.07 5.01
N GLN A 12 49.12 12.30 6.18
CA GLN A 12 47.88 11.64 6.57
C GLN A 12 46.73 12.15 5.69
N GLY A 13 46.59 11.55 4.51
CA GLY A 13 45.40 11.66 3.68
C GLY A 13 44.29 10.80 4.26
N ALA A 14 43.72 11.21 5.39
CA ALA A 14 42.46 10.65 5.85
C ALA A 14 41.36 11.14 4.90
N THR A 15 40.98 10.31 3.93
CA THR A 15 39.83 10.54 3.07
C THR A 15 38.59 10.54 3.97
N LYS A 16 38.18 11.72 4.43
CA LYS A 16 36.92 11.96 5.12
C LYS A 16 35.82 11.45 4.19
N ALA A 17 35.26 10.28 4.50
CA ALA A 17 34.05 9.81 3.83
C ALA A 17 32.99 10.88 4.06
N GLN A 18 32.65 11.63 3.01
CA GLN A 18 31.56 12.59 3.11
C GLN A 18 30.29 11.82 3.46
N PRO A 19 29.57 12.21 4.52
CA PRO A 19 28.28 11.60 4.82
C PRO A 19 27.39 11.82 3.60
N VAL A 20 26.83 10.73 3.06
CA VAL A 20 25.79 10.81 2.05
C VAL A 20 24.60 11.50 2.71
N THR A 21 24.48 12.80 2.54
CA THR A 21 23.34 13.59 3.00
C THR A 21 22.18 13.23 2.09
N LEU A 22 21.30 12.35 2.55
CA LEU A 22 19.98 12.19 1.93
C LEU A 22 19.30 13.56 2.02
N SER A 23 18.90 14.13 0.88
CA SER A 23 18.22 15.42 0.87
C SER A 23 16.98 15.31 1.75
N SER A 24 16.87 16.20 2.74
CA SER A 24 15.66 16.34 3.56
C SER A 24 14.49 16.91 2.76
N VAL A 25 14.78 17.52 1.60
CA VAL A 25 13.78 18.13 0.73
C VAL A 25 13.08 17.05 -0.07
N ILE A 26 11.75 16.99 0.05
CA ILE A 26 10.93 15.94 -0.59
C ILE A 26 10.94 16.02 -2.13
N HIS A 27 11.17 17.20 -2.71
CA HIS A 27 11.25 17.39 -4.17
C HIS A 27 12.42 16.64 -4.81
N ASP A 28 13.50 16.38 -4.07
CA ASP A 28 14.64 15.60 -4.56
C ASP A 28 14.40 14.09 -4.46
N ARG A 29 13.26 13.67 -3.89
CA ARG A 29 12.89 12.27 -3.62
C ARG A 29 11.51 11.97 -4.24
N PRO A 30 11.39 11.95 -5.57
CA PRO A 30 10.09 11.87 -6.25
C PRO A 30 9.31 10.58 -5.93
N LEU A 31 10.00 9.45 -5.69
CA LEU A 31 9.35 8.21 -5.25
C LEU A 31 8.79 8.35 -3.83
N ASP A 32 9.54 8.96 -2.92
CA ASP A 32 9.09 9.19 -1.54
C ASP A 32 7.87 10.14 -1.54
N PHE A 33 7.88 11.17 -2.40
CA PHE A 33 6.72 12.04 -2.60
C PHE A 33 5.49 11.27 -3.12
N LEU A 34 5.67 10.42 -4.14
CA LEU A 34 4.61 9.55 -4.65
C LEU A 34 4.01 8.68 -3.53
N TYR A 35 4.86 8.06 -2.71
CA TYR A 35 4.42 7.21 -1.59
C TYR A 35 3.70 8.00 -0.50
N VAL A 36 4.17 9.21 -0.17
CA VAL A 36 3.47 10.10 0.79
C VAL A 36 2.08 10.47 0.27
N VAL A 37 1.98 10.91 -0.99
CA VAL A 37 0.68 11.25 -1.59
C VAL A 37 -0.23 10.02 -1.61
N PHE A 38 0.30 8.87 -2.02
CA PHE A 38 -0.42 7.60 -2.01
C PHE A 38 -1.00 7.27 -0.63
N PHE A 39 -0.20 7.37 0.44
CA PHE A 39 -0.70 7.15 1.80
C PHE A 39 -1.79 8.15 2.20
N LEU A 40 -1.59 9.44 1.93
CA LEU A 40 -2.54 10.48 2.35
C LEU A 40 -3.89 10.37 1.64
N ILE A 41 -3.92 10.01 0.35
CA ILE A 41 -5.19 9.79 -0.37
C ILE A 41 -5.88 8.51 0.06
N HIS A 42 -5.12 7.52 0.55
CA HIS A 42 -5.67 6.21 0.89
C HIS A 42 -6.33 6.18 2.27
N VAL A 43 -5.81 6.94 3.25
CA VAL A 43 -6.40 7.08 4.58
C VAL A 43 -7.92 7.38 4.56
N PRO A 44 -8.42 8.39 3.83
CA PRO A 44 -9.86 8.64 3.78
C PRO A 44 -10.63 7.52 3.07
N ALA A 45 -10.06 6.90 2.04
CA ALA A 45 -10.71 5.76 1.36
C ALA A 45 -10.87 4.57 2.32
N THR A 46 -9.81 4.20 3.02
CA THR A 46 -9.82 3.15 4.04
C THR A 46 -10.88 3.38 5.11
N LEU A 47 -10.88 4.59 5.70
CA LEU A 47 -11.81 4.93 6.78
C LEU A 47 -13.26 5.00 6.30
N LEU A 48 -13.50 5.54 5.10
CA LEU A 48 -14.87 5.82 4.65
C LEU A 48 -15.49 4.69 3.84
N LEU A 49 -14.69 3.84 3.20
CA LEU A 49 -15.16 2.75 2.34
C LEU A 49 -14.78 1.38 2.90
N ASP A 50 -13.49 1.05 2.99
CA ASP A 50 -13.01 -0.31 3.24
C ASP A 50 -13.41 -0.82 4.63
N MET A 51 -13.26 0.03 5.65
CA MET A 51 -13.52 -0.32 7.03
C MET A 51 -15.01 -0.43 7.40
N GLN A 52 -15.93 -0.03 6.53
CA GLN A 52 -17.36 -0.04 6.86
C GLN A 52 -17.92 -1.43 7.12
N SER A 53 -17.35 -2.44 6.47
CA SER A 53 -17.73 -3.85 6.70
C SER A 53 -17.37 -4.35 8.10
N ILE A 54 -16.41 -3.71 8.79
CA ILE A 54 -15.88 -4.14 10.08
C ILE A 54 -16.13 -3.15 11.22
N TYR A 55 -16.68 -1.96 10.93
CA TYR A 55 -17.01 -1.02 12.00
C TYR A 55 -18.01 -1.62 12.96
N PRO A 56 -17.75 -1.54 14.28
CA PRO A 56 -18.69 -2.05 15.24
C PRO A 56 -19.96 -1.19 15.24
N LYS A 57 -21.10 -1.82 15.49
CA LYS A 57 -22.42 -1.16 15.43
C LYS A 57 -22.56 0.04 16.37
N TRP A 58 -21.78 0.08 17.45
CA TRP A 58 -21.76 1.22 18.37
C TRP A 58 -21.04 2.44 17.81
N LEU A 59 -20.14 2.26 16.84
CA LEU A 59 -19.41 3.35 16.17
C LEU A 59 -20.16 3.83 14.92
N ILE A 60 -20.63 2.89 14.11
CA ILE A 60 -21.47 3.17 12.94
C ILE A 60 -22.70 2.24 12.98
N PRO A 61 -23.85 2.74 13.47
CA PRO A 61 -25.12 2.01 13.44
C PRO A 61 -25.53 1.58 12.02
N GLU A 62 -26.38 0.58 11.91
CA GLU A 62 -26.83 0.04 10.60
C GLU A 62 -27.67 1.05 9.80
N ASP A 63 -28.33 1.97 10.48
CA ASP A 63 -29.15 3.07 9.95
C ASP A 63 -28.36 4.38 9.79
N SER A 64 -27.04 4.34 9.99
CA SER A 64 -26.19 5.52 9.96
C SER A 64 -26.08 6.12 8.55
N PRO A 65 -26.16 7.45 8.40
CA PRO A 65 -25.93 8.11 7.11
C PRO A 65 -24.51 7.89 6.58
N PHE A 66 -23.55 7.47 7.41
CA PHE A 66 -22.20 7.15 6.93
C PHE A 66 -22.17 5.93 6.00
N ARG A 67 -23.15 5.02 6.07
CA ARG A 67 -23.26 3.87 5.16
C ARG A 67 -23.63 4.26 3.72
N ILE A 68 -24.16 5.48 3.54
CA ILE A 68 -24.49 6.02 2.21
C ILE A 68 -23.28 6.06 1.30
N LEU A 69 -22.06 6.20 1.83
CA LEU A 69 -20.85 6.29 1.00
C LEU A 69 -20.53 4.96 0.32
N ASN A 70 -20.70 3.84 1.01
CA ASN A 70 -20.53 2.51 0.40
C ASN A 70 -21.63 2.24 -0.62
N GLU A 71 -22.88 2.59 -0.31
CA GLU A 71 -24.00 2.44 -1.24
C GLU A 71 -23.80 3.30 -2.51
N LEU A 72 -23.41 4.57 -2.36
CA LEU A 72 -23.10 5.46 -3.47
C LEU A 72 -21.95 4.93 -4.32
N TYR A 73 -20.89 4.47 -3.66
CA TYR A 73 -19.74 3.87 -4.34
C TYR A 73 -20.17 2.64 -5.15
N VAL A 74 -20.81 1.65 -4.51
CA VAL A 74 -21.22 0.41 -5.17
C VAL A 74 -22.28 0.66 -6.24
N ASN A 75 -23.21 1.60 -6.04
CA ASN A 75 -24.17 1.96 -7.08
C ASN A 75 -23.47 2.55 -8.32
N MET A 76 -22.43 3.37 -8.12
CA MET A 76 -21.66 3.96 -9.21
C MET A 76 -20.74 2.93 -9.91
N THR A 77 -20.01 2.12 -9.15
CA THR A 77 -18.92 1.28 -9.67
C THR A 77 -19.31 -0.17 -9.88
N HIS A 78 -20.38 -0.63 -9.22
CA HIS A 78 -20.77 -2.04 -9.09
C HIS A 78 -19.62 -2.94 -8.60
N ASP A 79 -18.76 -2.41 -7.72
CA ASP A 79 -17.59 -3.14 -7.22
C ASP A 79 -17.97 -4.47 -6.53
N PRO A 80 -17.61 -5.63 -7.12
CA PRO A 80 -17.97 -6.95 -6.59
C PRO A 80 -17.24 -7.28 -5.27
N VAL A 81 -16.10 -6.64 -5.00
CA VAL A 81 -15.33 -6.84 -3.77
C VAL A 81 -16.04 -6.14 -2.62
N ILE A 82 -16.23 -4.82 -2.77
CA ILE A 82 -16.82 -3.97 -1.73
C ILE A 82 -18.32 -4.28 -1.56
N GLY A 83 -19.08 -4.34 -2.65
CA GLY A 83 -20.50 -4.67 -2.62
C GLY A 83 -20.78 -6.10 -2.13
N GLY A 84 -19.85 -7.03 -2.39
CA GLY A 84 -19.90 -8.39 -1.84
C GLY A 84 -19.73 -8.38 -0.33
N VAL A 85 -18.60 -7.87 0.17
CA VAL A 85 -18.25 -7.97 1.61
C VAL A 85 -19.16 -7.13 2.52
N THR A 86 -19.79 -6.10 1.96
CA THR A 86 -20.80 -5.29 2.67
C THR A 86 -22.21 -5.87 2.59
N GLY A 87 -22.42 -6.90 1.76
CA GLY A 87 -23.71 -7.55 1.57
C GLY A 87 -24.71 -6.80 0.69
N LEU A 88 -24.27 -5.76 -0.01
CA LEU A 88 -25.11 -4.96 -0.91
C LEU A 88 -25.62 -5.74 -2.12
N PHE A 89 -24.92 -6.81 -2.52
CA PHE A 89 -25.38 -7.76 -3.54
C PHE A 89 -26.13 -8.97 -2.98
N GLY A 90 -26.49 -8.93 -1.69
CA GLY A 90 -27.24 -9.99 -1.02
C GLY A 90 -26.36 -11.03 -0.32
N LYS A 91 -27.03 -12.00 0.34
CA LYS A 91 -26.40 -12.94 1.26
C LYS A 91 -25.38 -13.88 0.58
N GLU A 92 -25.68 -14.32 -0.64
CA GLU A 92 -24.79 -15.22 -1.40
C GLU A 92 -23.47 -14.53 -1.78
N ALA A 93 -23.53 -13.25 -2.18
CA ALA A 93 -22.36 -12.44 -2.44
C ALA A 93 -21.53 -12.23 -1.17
N LEU A 94 -22.18 -11.96 -0.03
CA LEU A 94 -21.52 -11.82 1.26
C LEU A 94 -20.77 -13.09 1.67
N GLU A 95 -21.41 -14.25 1.56
CA GLU A 95 -20.78 -15.54 1.91
C GLU A 95 -19.58 -15.86 1.01
N SER A 96 -19.69 -15.59 -0.30
CA SER A 96 -18.60 -15.83 -1.26
C SER A 96 -17.42 -14.84 -1.14
N THR A 97 -17.64 -13.68 -0.53
CA THR A 97 -16.62 -12.63 -0.36
C THR A 97 -16.22 -12.38 1.09
N PHE A 98 -16.67 -13.22 2.03
CA PHE A 98 -16.36 -13.07 3.46
C PHE A 98 -14.85 -13.08 3.75
N TRP A 99 -14.05 -13.76 2.92
CA TRP A 99 -12.59 -13.75 3.00
C TRP A 99 -11.98 -12.35 2.91
N VAL A 100 -12.64 -11.39 2.23
CA VAL A 100 -12.21 -9.99 2.13
C VAL A 100 -12.19 -9.34 3.51
N SER A 101 -13.05 -9.76 4.44
CA SER A 101 -13.07 -9.24 5.81
C SER A 101 -11.73 -9.44 6.51
N CYS A 102 -11.03 -10.55 6.27
CA CYS A 102 -9.68 -10.76 6.81
C CYS A 102 -8.71 -9.68 6.35
N PHE A 103 -8.82 -9.22 5.10
CA PHE A 103 -7.97 -8.16 4.55
C PHE A 103 -8.34 -6.80 5.11
N MET A 104 -9.63 -6.51 5.34
CA MET A 104 -10.06 -5.28 6.01
C MET A 104 -9.54 -5.19 7.45
N HIS A 105 -9.46 -6.32 8.17
CA HIS A 105 -8.83 -6.36 9.50
C HIS A 105 -7.32 -6.12 9.42
N LEU A 106 -6.62 -6.71 8.43
CA LEU A 106 -5.20 -6.43 8.21
C LEU A 106 -4.97 -4.96 7.85
N GLU A 107 -5.86 -4.37 7.06
CA GLU A 107 -5.81 -2.97 6.69
C GLU A 107 -5.92 -2.09 7.93
N LEU A 108 -6.95 -2.29 8.75
CA LEU A 108 -7.15 -1.55 10.00
C LEU A 108 -5.96 -1.68 10.96
N LEU A 109 -5.49 -2.91 11.19
CA LEU A 109 -4.53 -3.19 12.26
C LEU A 109 -3.08 -2.90 11.87
N ILE A 110 -2.75 -3.05 10.58
CA ILE A 110 -1.36 -3.00 10.10
C ILE A 110 -1.18 -1.89 9.07
N GLN A 111 -2.03 -1.86 8.03
CA GLN A 111 -1.80 -0.94 6.90
C GLN A 111 -2.10 0.51 7.27
N LEU A 112 -3.24 0.80 7.90
CA LEU A 112 -3.65 2.16 8.27
C LEU A 112 -2.65 2.84 9.24
N PRO A 113 -2.17 2.18 10.32
CA PRO A 113 -1.07 2.72 11.11
C PRO A 113 0.19 2.98 10.27
N THR A 114 0.49 2.07 9.34
CA THR A 114 1.64 2.22 8.42
C THR A 114 1.47 3.39 7.46
N PHE A 115 0.25 3.73 7.01
CA PHE A 115 0.00 4.90 6.16
C PHE A 115 0.38 6.18 6.88
N LEU A 116 -0.09 6.34 8.12
CA LEU A 116 0.19 7.52 8.93
C LEU A 116 1.67 7.61 9.28
N TYR A 117 2.26 6.49 9.70
CA TYR A 117 3.68 6.40 10.03
C TYR A 117 4.56 6.69 8.81
N GLY A 118 4.23 6.06 7.68
CA GLY A 118 4.96 6.16 6.43
C GLY A 118 4.89 7.55 5.82
N ALA A 119 3.70 8.15 5.76
CA ALA A 119 3.52 9.52 5.29
C ALA A 119 4.37 10.51 6.11
N HIS A 120 4.34 10.40 7.44
CA HIS A 120 5.11 11.28 8.33
C HIS A 120 6.62 11.13 8.13
N HIS A 121 7.13 9.90 8.19
CA HIS A 121 8.57 9.64 8.23
C HIS A 121 9.24 9.73 6.84
N LEU A 122 8.53 9.37 5.76
CA LEU A 122 8.99 9.65 4.40
C LEU A 122 9.05 11.15 4.13
N TYR A 123 8.02 11.91 4.53
CA TYR A 123 7.99 13.36 4.32
C TYR A 123 9.14 14.06 5.05
N HIS A 124 9.33 13.77 6.34
CA HIS A 124 10.38 14.39 7.16
C HIS A 124 11.76 13.75 7.01
N ASN A 125 11.89 12.65 6.26
CA ASN A 125 13.13 11.89 6.10
C ASN A 125 13.73 11.42 7.44
N THR A 126 12.86 10.92 8.34
CA THR A 126 13.22 10.48 9.70
C THR A 126 12.98 8.98 9.87
N ASP A 127 13.65 8.37 10.85
CA ASP A 127 13.46 6.97 11.24
C ASP A 127 13.51 5.92 10.12
N LEU A 128 14.33 6.18 9.10
CA LEU A 128 14.37 5.38 7.86
C LEU A 128 14.78 3.92 8.09
N HIS A 129 15.54 3.65 9.15
CA HIS A 129 16.03 2.32 9.49
C HIS A 129 14.94 1.36 9.97
N ILE A 130 13.87 1.88 10.59
CA ILE A 130 12.67 1.12 10.95
C ILE A 130 11.66 1.18 9.79
N LEU A 131 11.53 2.37 9.18
CA LEU A 131 10.56 2.62 8.13
C LEU A 131 10.77 1.73 6.91
N TYR A 132 11.98 1.58 6.38
CA TYR A 132 12.18 0.83 5.13
C TYR A 132 11.82 -0.68 5.27
N PRO A 133 12.24 -1.40 6.32
CA PRO A 133 11.73 -2.75 6.57
C PRO A 133 10.20 -2.80 6.70
N LEU A 134 9.60 -1.86 7.44
CA LEU A 134 8.15 -1.78 7.61
C LEU A 134 7.43 -1.61 6.26
N LEU A 135 7.89 -0.67 5.44
CA LEU A 135 7.32 -0.41 4.11
C LEU A 135 7.55 -1.57 3.14
N THR A 136 8.62 -2.34 3.31
CA THR A 136 8.83 -3.59 2.55
C THR A 136 7.74 -4.62 2.87
N ILE A 137 7.49 -4.86 4.17
CA ILE A 137 6.48 -5.81 4.65
C ILE A 137 5.08 -5.34 4.23
N TYR A 138 4.79 -4.06 4.47
CA TYR A 138 3.54 -3.43 4.10
C TYR A 138 3.26 -3.54 2.60
N GLY A 139 4.23 -3.17 1.75
CA GLY A 139 4.04 -3.18 0.30
C GLY A 139 3.78 -4.59 -0.24
N ALA A 140 4.52 -5.59 0.26
CA ALA A 140 4.33 -6.99 -0.11
C ALA A 140 2.97 -7.53 0.37
N SER A 141 2.58 -7.21 1.61
CA SER A 141 1.28 -7.60 2.17
C SER A 141 0.14 -6.99 1.37
N THR A 142 0.19 -5.69 1.09
CA THR A 142 -0.86 -4.96 0.36
C THR A 142 -1.00 -5.49 -1.06
N ALA A 143 0.12 -5.70 -1.76
CA ALA A 143 0.07 -6.31 -3.08
C ALA A 143 -0.59 -7.71 -3.05
N THR A 144 -0.31 -8.49 -2.01
CA THR A 144 -0.87 -9.83 -1.82
C THR A 144 -2.37 -9.80 -1.51
N THR A 145 -2.86 -8.81 -0.75
CA THR A 145 -4.29 -8.67 -0.45
C THR A 145 -5.07 -8.05 -1.61
N THR A 146 -4.45 -7.17 -2.40
CA THR A 146 -5.09 -6.52 -3.56
C THR A 146 -5.19 -7.46 -4.77
N LEU A 147 -4.22 -8.35 -4.96
CA LEU A 147 -4.20 -9.28 -6.09
C LEU A 147 -5.49 -10.14 -6.22
N PRO A 148 -5.99 -10.84 -5.19
CA PRO A 148 -7.23 -11.59 -5.30
C PRO A 148 -8.46 -10.70 -5.56
N CYS A 149 -8.48 -9.46 -5.04
CA CYS A 149 -9.55 -8.50 -5.35
C CYS A 149 -9.54 -8.10 -6.83
N LEU A 150 -8.35 -7.83 -7.40
CA LEU A 150 -8.19 -7.55 -8.82
C LEU A 150 -8.60 -8.74 -9.68
N VAL A 151 -8.22 -9.96 -9.28
CA VAL A 151 -8.63 -11.19 -9.96
C VAL A 151 -10.15 -11.35 -9.91
N LEU A 152 -10.80 -11.06 -8.77
CA LEU A 152 -12.25 -11.08 -8.67
C LEU A 152 -12.89 -10.14 -9.69
N VAL A 153 -12.48 -8.86 -9.75
CA VAL A 153 -12.96 -7.89 -10.74
C VAL A 153 -12.78 -8.39 -12.18
N LEU A 154 -11.63 -9.00 -12.50
CA LEU A 154 -11.36 -9.56 -13.81
C LEU A 154 -12.23 -10.78 -14.14
N LYS A 155 -12.58 -11.58 -13.13
CA LYS A 155 -13.37 -12.81 -13.29
C LYS A 155 -14.87 -12.59 -13.20
N THR A 156 -15.33 -11.50 -12.60
CA THR A 156 -16.74 -11.14 -12.59
C THR A 156 -17.29 -11.08 -14.02
N HIS A 157 -18.50 -11.60 -14.21
CA HIS A 157 -19.14 -11.68 -15.52
C HIS A 157 -19.45 -10.29 -16.08
N SER A 158 -19.44 -10.17 -17.42
CA SER A 158 -19.92 -8.95 -18.07
C SER A 158 -21.44 -8.93 -18.11
N ALA A 159 -22.07 -7.76 -18.02
CA ALA A 159 -23.52 -7.59 -18.03
C ALA A 159 -24.19 -8.26 -19.24
N GLU A 160 -23.54 -8.23 -20.41
CA GLU A 160 -24.03 -8.88 -21.62
C GLU A 160 -24.02 -10.42 -21.54
N SER A 161 -23.05 -10.99 -20.82
CA SER A 161 -22.89 -12.44 -20.70
C SER A 161 -23.91 -13.11 -19.77
N VAL A 162 -24.58 -12.33 -18.92
CA VAL A 162 -25.57 -12.83 -17.96
C VAL A 162 -27.02 -12.63 -18.41
N VAL A 163 -27.22 -12.11 -19.63
CA VAL A 163 -28.56 -11.97 -20.22
C VAL A 163 -29.19 -13.36 -20.37
N GLY A 164 -30.25 -13.62 -19.60
CA GLY A 164 -30.93 -14.92 -19.56
C GLY A 164 -30.31 -15.94 -18.60
N SER A 165 -29.29 -15.55 -17.82
CA SER A 165 -28.82 -16.36 -16.68
C SER A 165 -29.95 -16.57 -15.67
N LYS A 166 -29.91 -17.71 -14.97
CA LYS A 166 -30.78 -17.99 -13.81
C LYS A 166 -30.02 -17.91 -12.49
N VAL A 167 -28.71 -17.66 -12.54
CA VAL A 167 -27.85 -17.56 -11.36
C VAL A 167 -27.96 -16.12 -10.84
N ALA A 168 -28.68 -15.94 -9.74
CA ALA A 168 -28.99 -14.62 -9.18
C ALA A 168 -27.71 -13.83 -8.82
N LEU A 169 -26.70 -14.50 -8.29
CA LEU A 169 -25.41 -13.88 -7.96
C LEU A 169 -24.70 -13.32 -9.19
N ASP A 170 -24.68 -14.06 -10.30
CA ASP A 170 -24.06 -13.61 -11.55
C ASP A 170 -24.74 -12.35 -12.07
N ILE A 171 -26.07 -12.30 -11.99
CA ILE A 171 -26.85 -11.14 -12.42
C ILE A 171 -26.59 -9.94 -11.50
N ALA A 172 -26.58 -10.17 -10.18
CA ALA A 172 -26.43 -9.11 -9.19
C ALA A 172 -25.04 -8.44 -9.23
N THR A 173 -24.00 -9.18 -9.62
CA THR A 173 -22.61 -8.71 -9.60
C THR A 173 -22.05 -8.36 -10.97
N ALA A 174 -22.81 -8.58 -12.06
CA ALA A 174 -22.29 -8.38 -13.40
C ALA A 174 -21.85 -6.93 -13.68
N LEU A 175 -20.73 -6.80 -14.39
CA LEU A 175 -20.12 -5.50 -14.69
C LEU A 175 -20.37 -5.08 -16.13
N THR A 176 -20.68 -3.81 -16.33
CA THR A 176 -20.48 -3.17 -17.64
C THR A 176 -18.99 -2.99 -17.92
N ASP A 177 -18.62 -2.83 -19.19
CA ASP A 177 -17.22 -2.56 -19.57
C ASP A 177 -16.69 -1.27 -18.94
N GLY A 178 -17.54 -0.24 -18.84
CA GLY A 178 -17.18 1.03 -18.19
C GLY A 178 -16.87 0.85 -16.70
N GLN A 179 -17.70 0.11 -15.98
CA GLN A 179 -17.48 -0.21 -14.57
C GLN A 179 -16.22 -1.05 -14.38
N ARG A 180 -16.01 -2.06 -15.23
CA ARG A 180 -14.78 -2.88 -15.19
C ARG A 180 -13.53 -2.03 -15.37
N TRP A 181 -13.52 -1.15 -16.38
CA TRP A 181 -12.37 -0.26 -16.60
C TRP A 181 -12.16 0.73 -15.45
N LEU A 182 -13.23 1.27 -14.88
CA LEU A 182 -13.15 2.15 -13.70
C LEU A 182 -12.53 1.42 -12.51
N LEU A 183 -12.96 0.19 -12.24
CA LEU A 183 -12.40 -0.64 -11.17
C LEU A 183 -10.94 -1.00 -11.45
N LEU A 184 -10.60 -1.43 -12.67
CA LEU A 184 -9.21 -1.72 -13.03
C LEU A 184 -8.30 -0.50 -12.88
N ALA A 185 -8.77 0.69 -13.28
CA ALA A 185 -8.04 1.94 -13.10
C ALA A 185 -7.82 2.29 -11.62
N SER A 186 -8.68 1.83 -10.72
CA SER A 186 -8.50 1.96 -9.27
C SER A 186 -7.56 0.88 -8.72
N TYR A 187 -7.87 -0.41 -8.92
CA TYR A 187 -7.16 -1.54 -8.32
C TYR A 187 -5.72 -1.72 -8.83
N ILE A 188 -5.43 -1.41 -10.10
CA ILE A 188 -4.07 -1.59 -10.66
C ILE A 188 -3.05 -0.70 -9.95
N PRO A 189 -3.27 0.63 -9.77
CA PRO A 189 -2.40 1.46 -8.93
C PRO A 189 -2.21 0.91 -7.51
N PHE A 190 -3.28 0.45 -6.86
CA PHE A 190 -3.22 -0.14 -5.50
C PHE A 190 -2.49 -1.49 -5.44
N LEU A 191 -2.21 -2.12 -6.58
CA LEU A 191 -1.32 -3.27 -6.68
C LEU A 191 0.12 -2.85 -6.99
N LEU A 192 0.29 -2.02 -8.02
CA LEU A 192 1.61 -1.69 -8.57
C LEU A 192 2.42 -0.76 -7.66
N ILE A 193 1.79 0.24 -7.05
CA ILE A 193 2.49 1.19 -6.17
C ILE A 193 3.01 0.48 -4.91
N PRO A 194 2.21 -0.30 -4.16
CA PRO A 194 2.73 -1.04 -3.00
C PRO A 194 3.76 -2.09 -3.37
N LEU A 195 3.60 -2.79 -4.49
CA LEU A 195 4.61 -3.75 -4.96
C LEU A 195 5.93 -3.06 -5.30
N GLY A 196 5.87 -1.94 -6.04
CA GLY A 196 7.04 -1.12 -6.34
C GLY A 196 7.71 -0.57 -5.08
N MET A 197 6.92 -0.12 -4.11
CA MET A 197 7.40 0.32 -2.80
C MET A 197 8.12 -0.80 -2.07
N ALA A 198 7.58 -2.03 -2.07
CA ALA A 198 8.23 -3.16 -1.42
C ALA A 198 9.62 -3.43 -2.02
N VAL A 199 9.73 -3.38 -3.34
CA VAL A 199 11.00 -3.58 -4.05
C VAL A 199 11.99 -2.44 -3.77
N ASP A 200 11.56 -1.18 -3.86
CA ASP A 200 12.41 -0.02 -3.56
C ASP A 200 12.96 -0.08 -2.12
N MET A 201 12.07 -0.31 -1.15
CA MET A 201 12.44 -0.36 0.26
C MET A 201 13.34 -1.56 0.60
N ALA A 202 13.16 -2.71 -0.06
CA ALA A 202 14.05 -3.85 0.07
C ALA A 202 15.48 -3.52 -0.40
N PHE A 203 15.62 -2.79 -1.52
CA PHE A 203 16.93 -2.35 -2.01
C PHE A 203 17.58 -1.33 -1.08
N ARG A 204 16.83 -0.32 -0.62
CA ARG A 204 17.33 0.69 0.33
C ARG A 204 17.76 0.07 1.65
N THR A 205 16.98 -0.86 2.19
CA THR A 205 17.31 -1.62 3.41
C THR A 205 18.59 -2.44 3.21
N SER A 206 18.70 -3.15 2.08
CA SER A 206 19.89 -3.94 1.74
C SER A 206 21.15 -3.08 1.65
N ALA A 207 21.04 -1.84 1.18
CA ALA A 207 22.15 -0.90 1.14
C ALA A 207 22.65 -0.52 2.55
N PHE A 208 21.75 -0.32 3.52
CA PHE A 208 22.13 -0.08 4.92
C PHE A 208 22.80 -1.31 5.55
N ILE A 209 22.26 -2.51 5.33
CA ILE A 209 22.85 -3.76 5.83
C ILE A 209 24.27 -3.94 5.27
N LYS A 210 24.48 -3.73 3.96
CA LYS A 210 25.81 -3.82 3.33
C LYS A 210 26.81 -2.83 3.93
N LYS A 211 26.38 -1.61 4.27
CA LYS A 211 27.23 -0.61 4.92
C LYS A 211 27.58 -1.04 6.36
N GLY A 212 26.61 -1.54 7.12
CA GLY A 212 26.82 -2.06 8.47
C GLY A 212 27.82 -3.22 8.49
N LEU A 213 27.65 -4.21 7.61
CA LEU A 213 28.56 -5.36 7.51
C LEU A 213 30.00 -4.97 7.14
N LYS A 214 30.20 -3.90 6.38
CA LYS A 214 31.55 -3.40 6.06
C LYS A 214 32.19 -2.72 7.27
N ALA A 215 31.42 -1.96 8.05
CA ALA A 215 31.92 -1.33 9.26
C ALA A 215 32.37 -2.38 10.29
N THR A 216 31.57 -3.42 10.53
CA THR A 216 31.93 -4.50 11.47
C THR A 216 33.16 -5.31 11.06
N LYS A 217 33.55 -5.33 9.78
CA LYS A 217 34.76 -6.02 9.31
C LYS A 217 36.03 -5.15 9.36
N ALA A 218 35.88 -3.86 9.61
CA ALA A 218 36.98 -2.92 9.71
C ALA A 218 37.48 -2.75 11.16
N ASP A 219 36.73 -3.28 12.14
CA ASP A 219 37.08 -3.40 13.55
C ASP A 219 37.69 -4.77 13.86
#